data_AF-A0A6J4K7E5-F1
#
_entry.id   AF-A0A6J4K7E5-F1
#
_cell.length_a   1.000
_cell.length_b   1.000
_cell.length_c   1.000
_cell.angle_alpha   90.00
_cell.angle_beta   90.00
_cell.angle_gamma   90.00
#
_symmetry.space_group_name_H-M   'P 1'
#
loop_
_entity.id
_entity.type
_entity.pdbx_description
1 polymer ?
#
loop_
_entity_poly.entity_id
_entity_poly.type
_entity_poly.pdbx_seq_one_letter_code
_entity_poly.pdbx_strand_id
1 'polypeptide(L)' 'MPEYWWVDPGSRTVEVLVLQSSGTYRPVALVEGQAAIPSVQIPNLSFPVDSIFMPLDLRSTLPRS' A
#
# COMPACT_ATOMS: atom_id res chain seq x y z
N MET A 1 -13.98 -3.59 8.34
CA MET A 1 -14.39 -4.22 7.06
C MET A 1 -13.09 -4.66 6.40
N PRO A 2 -12.90 -5.95 6.07
CA PRO A 2 -11.62 -6.42 5.55
C PRO A 2 -11.16 -5.60 4.34
N GLU A 3 -9.88 -5.24 4.34
CA GLU A 3 -9.21 -4.47 3.29
C GLU A 3 -8.04 -5.28 2.76
N TYR A 4 -7.85 -5.27 1.45
CA TYR A 4 -6.71 -5.88 0.76
C TYR A 4 -6.08 -4.86 -0.17
N TRP A 5 -4.75 -4.90 -0.26
CA TRP A 5 -3.99 -4.11 -1.22
C TRP A 5 -3.37 -5.04 -2.24
N TRP A 6 -3.69 -4.81 -3.51
CA TRP A 6 -3.05 -5.49 -4.62
C TRP A 6 -1.93 -4.61 -5.16
N VAL A 7 -0.69 -5.08 -5.04
CA VAL A 7 0.50 -4.35 -5.50
C VAL A 7 0.89 -4.87 -6.89
N ASP A 8 1.00 -3.99 -7.87
CA ASP A 8 1.59 -4.29 -9.17
C ASP A 8 2.95 -3.58 -9.32
N PRO A 9 4.07 -4.32 -9.18
CA PRO A 9 5.41 -3.77 -9.34
C PRO A 9 5.74 -3.29 -10.76
N GLY A 10 5.09 -3.84 -11.79
CA GLY A 10 5.37 -3.50 -13.19
C GLY A 10 4.87 -2.11 -13.54
N SER A 11 3.65 -1.77 -13.08
CA SER A 11 3.07 -0.43 -13.20
C SER A 11 3.39 0.49 -12.02
N ARG A 12 3.95 -0.04 -10.92
CA ARG A 12 4.20 0.67 -9.66
C ARG A 12 2.91 1.25 -9.07
N THR A 13 1.85 0.47 -9.11
CA THR A 13 0.52 0.86 -8.60
C THR A 13 0.09 -0.02 -7.43
N VAL A 14 -0.85 0.50 -6.65
CA VAL A 14 -1.57 -0.24 -5.61
C VAL A 14 -3.06 -0.05 -5.81
N GLU A 15 -3.78 -1.15 -5.99
CA GLU A 15 -5.24 -1.16 -5.94
C GLU A 15 -5.70 -1.51 -4.52
N VAL A 16 -6.56 -0.66 -3.95
CA VAL A 16 -7.16 -0.87 -2.63
C VAL A 16 -8.54 -1.48 -2.83
N LEU A 17 -8.76 -2.66 -2.24
CA LEU A 17 -10.02 -3.38 -2.30
C LEU A 17 -10.61 -3.52 -0.90
N VAL A 18 -11.93 -3.38 -0.80
CA VAL A 18 -12.63 -3.53 0.47
C VAL A 18 -13.79 -4.51 0.33
N LEU A 19 -13.91 -5.43 1.29
CA LEU A 19 -14.95 -6.46 1.30
C LEU A 19 -16.30 -5.86 1.63
N GLN A 20 -17.24 -5.88 0.69
CA GLN A 20 -18.61 -5.41 0.96
C GLN A 20 -19.40 -6.41 1.80
N SER A 21 -20.52 -5.95 2.38
CA SER A 21 -21.46 -6.82 3.11
C SER A 21 -22.05 -7.94 2.26
N SER A 22 -22.06 -7.79 0.93
CA SER A 22 -22.44 -8.82 -0.04
C SER A 22 -21.43 -9.97 -0.16
N GLY A 23 -20.26 -9.87 0.48
CA GLY A 23 -19.19 -10.87 0.38
C GLY A 23 -18.27 -10.70 -0.83
N THR A 24 -18.40 -9.59 -1.57
CA THR A 24 -17.58 -9.27 -2.75
C THR A 24 -16.59 -8.16 -2.46
N TYR A 25 -15.36 -8.27 -2.97
CA TYR A 25 -14.41 -7.17 -2.93
C TYR A 25 -14.77 -6.11 -3.97
N ARG A 26 -14.75 -4.85 -3.55
CA ARG A 26 -14.91 -3.69 -4.43
C ARG A 26 -13.62 -2.87 -4.44
N PRO A 27 -13.09 -2.49 -5.61
CA PRO A 27 -12.00 -1.53 -5.68
C PRO A 27 -12.47 -0.15 -5.23
N VAL A 28 -11.67 0.52 -4.41
CA VAL A 28 -11.98 1.85 -3.87
C VAL A 28 -10.95 2.90 -4.28
N ALA A 29 -9.73 2.48 -4.63
CA ALA A 29 -8.71 3.37 -5.13
C ALA A 29 -7.69 2.58 -5.98
N LEU A 30 -7.15 3.24 -7.00
CA LEU A 30 -5.92 2.86 -7.67
C LEU A 30 -4.94 4.01 -7.44
N VAL A 31 -3.81 3.72 -6.84
CA VAL A 31 -2.90 4.73 -6.30
C VAL A 31 -1.48 4.48 -6.79
N GLU A 32 -0.75 5.55 -7.06
CA GLU A 32 0.61 5.50 -7.60
C GLU A 32 1.48 6.64 -7.08
N GLY A 33 2.79 6.52 -7.26
CA GLY A 33 3.75 7.57 -6.97
C GLY A 33 3.78 7.97 -5.49
N GLN A 34 3.75 9.28 -5.24
CA GLN A 34 3.84 9.84 -3.88
C GLN A 34 2.48 9.95 -3.17
N ALA A 35 1.39 9.51 -3.80
CA ALA A 35 0.08 9.52 -3.16
C ALA A 35 0.06 8.51 -2.00
N ALA A 36 -0.58 8.91 -0.90
CA ALA A 36 -0.74 8.07 0.28
C ALA A 36 -1.83 7.01 0.05
N ILE A 37 -1.62 5.81 0.56
CA ILE A 37 -2.61 4.73 0.51
C ILE A 37 -3.81 5.09 1.41
N PRO A 38 -5.03 5.18 0.86
CA PRO A 38 -6.22 5.59 1.61
C PRO A 38 -6.81 4.41 2.39
N SER A 39 -6.10 3.93 3.41
CA SER A 39 -6.57 2.80 4.23
C SER A 39 -7.80 3.16 5.05
N VAL A 40 -8.84 2.34 4.97
CA VAL A 40 -10.01 2.42 5.85
C VAL A 40 -9.83 1.61 7.15
N GLN A 41 -8.77 0.81 7.26
CA GLN A 41 -8.45 0.03 8.45
C GLN A 41 -7.36 0.68 9.32
N ILE A 42 -6.46 1.48 8.72
CA ILE A 42 -5.38 2.18 9.43
C ILE A 42 -5.62 3.70 9.30
N PRO A 43 -6.24 4.33 10.32
CA PRO A 43 -6.48 5.77 10.32
C PRO A 43 -5.17 6.55 10.25
N ASN A 44 -5.17 7.65 9.51
CA ASN A 44 -4.02 8.56 9.37
C ASN A 44 -2.76 7.90 8.79
N LEU A 45 -2.90 6.80 8.05
CA LEU A 45 -1.78 6.21 7.34
C LEU A 45 -1.24 7.19 6.29
N SER A 46 -0.05 7.72 6.55
CA SER A 46 0.71 8.52 5.58
C SER A 46 1.85 7.67 5.03
N PHE A 47 1.51 6.82 4.07
CA PHE A 47 2.46 5.91 3.43
C PHE A 47 2.40 6.09 1.91
N PRO A 48 3.39 6.79 1.31
CA PRO A 48 3.46 6.99 -0.13
C PRO A 48 3.67 5.66 -0.86
N VAL A 49 2.91 5.41 -1.93
CA VAL A 49 2.97 4.16 -2.71
C VAL A 49 4.38 3.83 -3.21
N ASP A 50 5.13 4.84 -3.65
CA ASP A 50 6.51 4.66 -4.12
C ASP A 50 7.44 4.03 -3.09
N SER A 51 7.14 4.19 -1.80
CA SER A 51 7.92 3.60 -0.70
C SER A 51 7.89 2.07 -0.72
N ILE A 52 6.85 1.45 -1.30
CA ILE A 52 6.77 -0.02 -1.48
C ILE A 52 7.84 -0.52 -2.44
N PHE A 53 8.15 0.28 -3.46
CA PHE A 53 9.02 -0.10 -4.57
C PHE A 53 10.46 0.37 -4.38
N MET A 54 10.75 1.07 -3.27
CA MET A 54 12.12 1.43 -2.96
C MET A 54 12.89 0.16 -2.52
N PRO A 55 14.10 -0.05 -3.04
CA PRO A 55 14.94 -1.12 -2.52
C PRO A 55 15.19 -0.88 -1.03
N LEU A 56 15.03 -1.93 -0.22
CA LEU A 56 15.42 -1.87 1.19
C LEU A 56 16.90 -1.47 1.26
N ASP A 57 17.20 -0.33 1.87
CA ASP A 57 18.58 0.03 2.18
C ASP A 57 19.04 -0.75 3.42
N LEU A 58 19.41 -2.02 3.17
CA LEU A 58 19.93 -2.97 4.17
C LEU A 58 21.24 -2.49 4.82
N ARG A 59 21.84 -1.38 4.37
CA ARG A 59 23.06 -0.80 4.96
C ARG A 59 22.77 0.11 6.15
N SER A 60 21.52 0.48 6.39
CA SER A 60 21.11 1.33 7.52
C SER A 60 20.81 0.56 8.82
N THR A 61 20.66 -0.78 8.74
CA THR A 61 20.21 -1.63 9.87
C THR A 61 21.34 -2.41 10.55
N LEU A 62 22.56 -2.37 10.02
CA LEU A 62 23.73 -2.91 10.71
C LEU A 62 24.36 -1.80 11.57
N PRO A 63 24.48 -1.96 12.90
CA PRO A 63 25.26 -1.03 13.70
C PRO A 63 26.67 -0.96 13.13
N ARG A 64 27.16 0.26 12.88
CA ARG A 64 28.59 0.45 12.57
C ARG A 64 29.38 0.05 13.81
N SER A 65 30.10 -1.08 13.65
CA SER A 65 31.20 -1.62 14.47
C SER A 65 30.93 -1.78 15.96
#